data_AF-A0A1F4YD47-F1
#
_entry.id   AF-A0A1F4YD47-F1
#
_cell.length_a   1.000
_cell.length_b   1.000
_cell.length_c   1.000
_cell.angle_alpha   90.00
_cell.angle_beta   90.00
_cell.angle_gamma   90.00
#
_symmetry.space_group_name_H-M   'P 1'
#
loop_
_entity.id
_entity.type
_entity.pdbx_description
1 polymer ?
#
loop_
_entity_poly.entity_id
_entity_poly.type
_entity_poly.pdbx_seq_one_letter_code
_entity_poly.pdbx_strand_id
1 'polypeptide(L)'
;MVIKINRAKIDLPELDLLKGVKEVHPWHDKQDVYKHTLAVMKGLKSLLKRNPKKILAEKIGAYTREELLTICAVLHDMAKPDTIVYQSKDLTPCRAHEVIMSGRIGKFSKRFGLDKKDEDWLKRLVMWHALPHDLITLAMARKEEDKFLKELVQIAPDMSIDLLVFYYADMIGSDLLKLNRKEYLERERIILKYLTKLGESG
;
A
#
# COMPACT_ATOMS: atom_id res chain seq x y z
N MET A 1 -9.85 -5.60 15.90
CA MET A 1 -8.47 -5.16 16.24
C MET A 1 -8.50 -3.66 16.44
N VAL A 2 -7.82 -3.13 17.46
CA VAL A 2 -7.80 -1.68 17.72
C VAL A 2 -6.61 -1.00 17.04
N ILE A 3 -6.88 -0.16 16.05
CA ILE A 3 -5.91 0.71 15.39
C ILE A 3 -5.92 2.08 16.07
N LYS A 4 -4.77 2.71 16.20
CA LYS A 4 -4.67 4.10 16.66
C LYS A 4 -4.40 5.00 15.47
N ILE A 5 -5.32 5.92 15.19
CA ILE A 5 -5.11 7.03 14.27
C ILE A 5 -5.30 8.30 15.11
N ASN A 6 -4.32 9.22 15.09
CA ASN A 6 -4.29 10.35 16.00
C ASN A 6 -4.46 9.92 17.47
N ARG A 7 -5.46 10.47 18.16
CA ARG A 7 -5.84 10.10 19.53
C ARG A 7 -6.98 9.07 19.58
N ALA A 8 -7.56 8.72 18.43
CA ALA A 8 -8.69 7.81 18.35
C ALA A 8 -8.24 6.35 18.36
N LYS A 9 -9.00 5.51 19.07
CA LYS A 9 -8.93 4.06 19.00
C LYS A 9 -10.05 3.58 18.09
N ILE A 10 -9.70 3.04 16.92
CA ILE A 10 -10.64 2.53 15.94
C ILE A 10 -10.67 1.01 16.05
N ASP A 11 -11.83 0.43 16.32
CA ASP A 11 -12.01 -1.02 16.23
C ASP A 11 -12.47 -1.42 14.82
N LEU A 12 -11.81 -2.47 14.30
CA LEU A 12 -12.02 -2.97 12.95
C LEU A 12 -12.15 -4.50 13.01
N PRO A 13 -13.35 -5.03 13.27
CA PRO A 13 -13.62 -6.47 13.26
C PRO A 13 -13.53 -7.07 11.85
N GLU A 14 -13.77 -6.29 10.80
CA GLU A 14 -13.69 -6.74 9.40
C GLU A 14 -12.31 -7.26 9.03
N LEU A 15 -11.27 -6.83 9.74
CA LEU A 15 -9.92 -7.33 9.52
C LEU A 15 -9.79 -8.83 9.84
N ASP A 16 -10.61 -9.36 10.76
CA ASP A 16 -10.59 -10.79 11.08
C ASP A 16 -11.04 -11.66 9.90
N LEU A 17 -11.77 -11.10 8.92
CA LEU A 17 -12.17 -11.79 7.69
C LEU A 17 -10.98 -12.12 6.78
N LEU A 18 -9.82 -11.49 7.00
CA LEU A 18 -8.60 -11.76 6.23
C LEU A 18 -7.82 -12.97 6.75
N LYS A 19 -8.19 -13.50 7.93
CA LYS A 19 -7.52 -14.66 8.54
C LYS A 19 -7.75 -15.90 7.69
N GLY A 20 -6.67 -16.60 7.36
CA GLY A 20 -6.72 -17.81 6.55
C GLY A 20 -6.93 -17.57 5.05
N VAL A 21 -7.15 -16.33 4.59
CA VAL A 21 -7.19 -15.99 3.17
C VAL A 21 -5.75 -16.01 2.65
N LYS A 22 -5.42 -17.03 1.88
CA LYS A 22 -4.08 -17.20 1.31
C LYS A 22 -4.11 -16.78 -0.14
N GLU A 23 -3.42 -15.69 -0.46
CA GLU A 23 -3.04 -15.39 -1.83
C GLU A 23 -1.72 -16.09 -2.10
N VAL A 24 -1.75 -17.19 -2.85
CA VAL A 24 -0.55 -17.88 -3.31
C VAL A 24 -0.09 -17.20 -4.60
N HIS A 25 1.01 -16.47 -4.49
CA HIS A 25 1.73 -15.87 -5.61
C HIS A 25 3.23 -15.77 -5.25
N PRO A 26 4.14 -15.44 -6.19
CA PRO A 26 5.58 -15.46 -5.95
C PRO A 26 6.09 -14.67 -4.72
N TRP A 27 5.32 -13.73 -4.15
CA TRP A 27 5.73 -12.93 -2.98
C TRP A 27 4.89 -13.20 -1.73
N HIS A 28 3.91 -14.09 -1.82
CA HIS A 28 3.04 -14.53 -0.73
C HIS A 28 2.93 -16.05 -0.78
N ASP A 29 3.76 -16.71 0.02
CA ASP A 29 3.77 -18.17 0.15
C ASP A 29 3.59 -18.60 1.61
N LYS A 30 4.03 -17.76 2.57
CA LYS A 30 4.10 -18.13 3.99
C LYS A 30 3.18 -17.33 4.90
N GLN A 31 2.39 -16.40 4.35
CA GLN A 31 1.46 -15.56 5.11
C GLN A 31 0.06 -15.55 4.48
N ASP A 32 -0.95 -15.39 5.34
CA ASP A 32 -2.29 -15.03 4.90
C ASP A 32 -2.38 -13.49 4.79
N VAL A 33 -3.46 -13.01 4.15
CA VAL A 33 -3.70 -11.58 3.95
C VAL A 33 -3.73 -10.84 5.30
N TYR A 34 -4.29 -11.44 6.36
CA TYR A 34 -4.26 -10.84 7.70
C TYR A 34 -2.84 -10.55 8.21
N LYS A 35 -1.96 -11.56 8.19
CA LYS A 35 -0.56 -11.40 8.64
C LYS A 35 0.19 -10.41 7.78
N HIS A 36 -0.05 -10.44 6.47
CA HIS A 36 0.51 -9.47 5.53
C HIS A 36 0.11 -8.05 5.93
N THR A 37 -1.20 -7.76 6.09
CA THR A 37 -1.69 -6.43 6.50
C THR A 37 -1.01 -5.94 7.78
N LEU A 38 -0.87 -6.80 8.80
CA LEU A 38 -0.16 -6.45 10.04
C LEU A 38 1.33 -6.14 9.81
N ALA A 39 1.98 -6.89 8.92
CA ALA A 39 3.37 -6.68 8.56
C ALA A 39 3.55 -5.36 7.80
N VAL A 40 2.65 -5.02 6.87
CA VAL A 40 2.63 -3.73 6.15
C VAL A 40 2.48 -2.57 7.13
N MET A 41 1.53 -2.65 8.07
CA MET A 41 1.36 -1.62 9.12
C MET A 41 2.65 -1.41 9.94
N LYS A 42 3.33 -2.51 10.31
CA LYS A 42 4.60 -2.45 11.04
C LYS A 42 5.74 -1.89 10.18
N GLY A 43 5.78 -2.25 8.90
CA GLY A 43 6.72 -1.74 7.91
C GLY A 43 6.57 -0.23 7.73
N LEU A 44 5.34 0.23 7.48
CA LEU A 44 5.01 1.64 7.32
C LEU A 44 5.42 2.45 8.56
N LYS A 45 5.05 1.99 9.76
CA LYS A 45 5.44 2.64 11.01
C LYS A 45 6.96 2.74 11.17
N SER A 46 7.70 1.73 10.75
CA SER A 46 9.17 1.75 10.79
C SER A 46 9.75 2.75 9.79
N LEU A 47 9.17 2.83 8.59
CA LEU A 47 9.58 3.77 7.54
C LEU A 47 9.36 5.23 7.96
N LEU A 48 8.15 5.55 8.41
CA LEU A 48 7.78 6.91 8.82
C LEU A 48 8.65 7.43 9.96
N LYS A 49 9.02 6.56 10.92
CA LYS A 49 9.94 6.90 12.00
C LYS A 49 11.36 7.21 11.54
N ARG A 50 11.86 6.48 10.53
CA ARG A 50 13.23 6.61 10.04
C ARG A 50 13.40 7.82 9.11
N ASN A 51 12.37 8.13 8.34
CA ASN A 51 12.39 9.17 7.33
C ASN A 51 11.06 9.95 7.32
N PRO A 52 10.82 10.83 8.31
CA PRO A 52 9.64 11.70 8.29
C PRO A 52 9.78 12.66 7.11
N LYS A 53 9.05 12.41 6.02
CA LYS A 53 9.01 13.30 4.87
C LYS A 53 8.08 14.45 5.20
N LYS A 54 8.55 15.69 5.09
CA LYS A 54 7.77 16.92 5.38
C LYS A 54 6.42 16.92 4.65
N ILE A 55 6.41 16.47 3.40
CA ILE A 55 5.19 16.37 2.60
C ILE A 55 4.13 15.45 3.22
N LEU A 56 4.52 14.41 3.96
CA LEU A 56 3.56 13.49 4.59
C LEU A 56 2.84 14.11 5.79
N ALA A 57 3.37 15.20 6.35
CA ALA A 57 2.71 15.97 7.40
C ALA A 57 1.66 16.96 6.85
N GLU A 58 1.58 17.13 5.52
CA GLU A 58 0.55 17.95 4.90
C GLU A 58 -0.84 17.35 5.10
N LYS A 59 -1.82 18.22 5.33
CA LYS A 59 -3.22 17.83 5.43
C LYS A 59 -3.87 17.79 4.06
N ILE A 60 -4.69 16.78 3.84
CA ILE A 60 -5.58 16.71 2.69
C ILE A 60 -6.95 17.29 3.06
N GLY A 61 -7.56 16.74 4.11
CA GLY A 61 -8.75 17.25 4.77
C GLY A 61 -8.49 17.38 6.27
N ALA A 62 -9.21 16.59 7.07
CA ALA A 62 -8.99 16.51 8.50
C ALA A 62 -7.68 15.78 8.85
N TYR A 63 -7.22 14.87 7.97
CA TYR A 63 -6.07 14.00 8.17
C TYR A 63 -4.82 14.46 7.45
N THR A 64 -3.66 14.11 8.01
CA THR A 64 -2.38 14.18 7.30
C THR A 64 -2.25 13.03 6.30
N ARG A 65 -1.39 13.20 5.30
CA ARG A 65 -1.06 12.11 4.34
C ARG A 65 -0.47 10.89 5.06
N GLU A 66 0.34 11.09 6.09
CA GLU A 66 0.85 10.03 6.97
C GLU A 66 -0.27 9.22 7.65
N GLU A 67 -1.28 9.92 8.19
CA GLU A 67 -2.43 9.27 8.81
C GLU A 67 -3.26 8.51 7.77
N LEU A 68 -3.47 9.07 6.57
CA LEU A 68 -4.16 8.39 5.48
C LEU A 68 -3.41 7.15 4.98
N LEU A 69 -2.08 7.19 4.93
CA LEU A 69 -1.24 6.01 4.66
C LEU A 69 -1.45 4.92 5.73
N THR A 70 -1.58 5.32 6.99
CA THR A 70 -1.85 4.37 8.08
C THR A 70 -3.22 3.73 7.95
N ILE A 71 -4.25 4.49 7.55
CA ILE A 71 -5.58 3.94 7.27
C ILE A 71 -5.53 3.01 6.04
N CYS A 72 -4.85 3.44 4.97
CA CYS A 72 -4.65 2.64 3.77
C CYS A 72 -3.98 1.29 4.07
N ALA A 73 -2.98 1.27 4.96
CA ALA A 73 -2.26 0.04 5.34
C ALA A 73 -3.21 -1.04 5.85
N VAL A 74 -4.29 -0.65 6.53
CA VAL A 74 -5.27 -1.59 7.06
C VAL A 74 -6.30 -2.00 6.01
N LEU A 75 -6.65 -1.09 5.11
CA LEU A 75 -7.78 -1.28 4.19
C LEU A 75 -7.38 -1.84 2.83
N HIS A 76 -6.16 -1.59 2.32
CA HIS A 76 -5.80 -1.81 0.91
C HIS A 76 -6.22 -3.18 0.36
N ASP A 77 -5.98 -4.24 1.13
CA ASP A 77 -6.24 -5.64 0.76
C ASP A 77 -7.55 -6.21 1.31
N MET A 78 -8.38 -5.40 1.98
CA MET A 78 -9.54 -5.90 2.70
C MET A 78 -10.62 -6.51 1.79
N ALA A 79 -10.55 -6.25 0.48
CA ALA A 79 -11.43 -6.86 -0.52
C ALA A 79 -10.84 -8.11 -1.22
N LYS A 80 -9.62 -8.56 -0.90
CA LYS A 80 -9.07 -9.82 -1.44
C LYS A 80 -9.98 -11.04 -1.22
N PRO A 81 -10.69 -11.20 -0.08
CA PRO A 81 -11.61 -12.31 0.10
C PRO A 81 -12.77 -12.32 -0.92
N ASP A 82 -13.15 -11.17 -1.47
CA ASP A 82 -14.22 -11.06 -2.47
C ASP A 82 -13.78 -11.46 -3.88
N THR A 83 -12.47 -11.43 -4.15
CA THR A 83 -11.91 -11.59 -5.51
C THR A 83 -10.96 -12.77 -5.66
N ILE A 84 -10.73 -13.51 -4.57
CA ILE A 84 -9.86 -14.68 -4.60
C ILE A 84 -10.42 -15.74 -5.55
N VAL A 85 -9.58 -16.16 -6.50
CA VAL A 85 -9.90 -17.25 -7.43
C VAL A 85 -8.94 -18.39 -7.19
N TYR A 86 -9.43 -19.57 -6.81
CA TYR A 86 -8.60 -20.77 -6.64
C TYR A 86 -8.30 -21.43 -7.99
N GLN A 87 -7.28 -20.91 -8.69
CA GLN A 87 -6.93 -21.40 -10.03
C GLN A 87 -6.12 -22.70 -9.97
N SER A 88 -5.21 -22.84 -9.01
CA SER A 88 -4.50 -24.09 -8.71
C SER A 88 -4.00 -24.10 -7.26
N LYS A 89 -3.34 -25.18 -6.84
CA LYS A 89 -2.69 -25.24 -5.51
C LYS A 89 -1.68 -24.11 -5.29
N ASP A 90 -1.02 -23.69 -6.37
CA ASP A 90 0.12 -22.76 -6.33
C ASP A 90 -0.22 -21.37 -6.88
N LEU A 91 -1.50 -21.11 -7.20
CA LEU A 91 -1.93 -19.84 -7.78
C LEU A 91 -3.36 -19.49 -7.38
N THR A 92 -3.51 -18.44 -6.58
CA THR A 92 -4.82 -17.93 -6.15
C THR A 92 -4.93 -16.41 -6.27
N PRO A 93 -5.08 -15.86 -7.50
CA PRO A 93 -5.05 -14.42 -7.72
C PRO A 93 -6.28 -13.72 -7.12
N CYS A 94 -6.09 -12.49 -6.66
CA CYS A 94 -7.16 -11.62 -6.13
C CYS A 94 -7.37 -10.39 -7.04
N ARG A 95 -7.73 -10.61 -8.31
CA ARG A 95 -7.79 -9.51 -9.31
C ARG A 95 -8.86 -8.47 -8.94
N ALA A 96 -8.57 -7.18 -9.18
CA ALA A 96 -9.51 -6.06 -8.97
C ALA A 96 -9.94 -5.82 -7.51
N HIS A 97 -9.22 -6.39 -6.53
CA HIS A 97 -9.49 -6.12 -5.12
C HIS A 97 -9.32 -4.62 -4.79
N GLU A 98 -8.33 -3.95 -5.41
CA GLU A 98 -8.15 -2.50 -5.31
C GLU A 98 -9.41 -1.71 -5.73
N VAL A 99 -10.09 -2.12 -6.82
CA VAL A 99 -11.29 -1.46 -7.33
C VAL A 99 -12.45 -1.60 -6.36
N ILE A 100 -12.70 -2.82 -5.90
CA ILE A 100 -13.78 -3.13 -4.95
C ILE A 100 -13.53 -2.39 -3.64
N MET A 101 -12.30 -2.41 -3.14
CA MET A 101 -11.98 -1.78 -1.88
C MET A 101 -12.09 -0.26 -1.95
N SER A 102 -11.61 0.35 -3.03
CA SER A 102 -11.78 1.79 -3.29
C SER A 102 -13.27 2.18 -3.28
N GLY A 103 -14.13 1.41 -3.94
CA GLY A 103 -15.58 1.64 -3.92
C GLY A 103 -16.22 1.50 -2.52
N ARG A 104 -15.57 0.78 -1.59
CA ARG A 104 -16.06 0.52 -0.23
C ARG A 104 -15.56 1.52 0.82
N ILE A 105 -14.60 2.39 0.52
CA ILE A 105 -14.03 3.35 1.49
C ILE A 105 -15.11 4.20 2.18
N GLY A 106 -16.16 4.60 1.46
CA GLY A 106 -17.28 5.36 2.03
C GLY A 106 -17.97 4.68 3.23
N LYS A 107 -17.96 3.34 3.29
CA LYS A 107 -18.51 2.56 4.43
C LYS A 107 -17.69 2.74 5.71
N PHE A 108 -16.42 3.11 5.56
CA PHE A 108 -15.48 3.30 6.65
C PHE A 108 -15.34 4.78 7.05
N SER A 109 -15.76 5.73 6.20
CA SER A 109 -15.58 7.17 6.43
C SER A 109 -16.08 7.65 7.79
N LYS A 110 -17.32 7.30 8.18
CA LYS A 110 -17.85 7.68 9.51
C LYS A 110 -17.02 7.08 10.66
N ARG A 111 -16.57 5.82 10.52
CA ARG A 111 -15.82 5.12 11.57
C ARG A 111 -14.43 5.73 11.77
N PHE A 112 -13.79 6.12 10.68
CA PHE A 112 -12.50 6.83 10.72
C PHE A 112 -12.65 8.35 10.80
N GLY A 113 -13.87 8.91 10.84
CA GLY A 113 -14.07 10.36 10.88
C GLY A 113 -13.50 11.11 9.67
N LEU A 114 -13.48 10.48 8.48
CA LEU A 114 -12.98 11.07 7.24
C LEU A 114 -13.94 12.17 6.75
N ASP A 115 -13.39 13.31 6.36
CA ASP A 115 -14.14 14.26 5.54
C ASP A 115 -14.15 13.82 4.06
N LYS A 116 -14.81 14.60 3.19
CA LYS A 116 -14.93 14.25 1.76
C LYS A 116 -13.57 14.23 1.05
N LYS A 117 -12.65 15.13 1.39
CA LYS A 117 -11.31 15.19 0.78
C LYS A 117 -10.47 14.00 1.23
N ASP A 118 -10.53 13.67 2.52
CA ASP A 118 -9.85 12.50 3.08
C ASP A 118 -10.35 11.21 2.42
N GLU A 119 -11.68 11.06 2.28
CA GLU A 119 -12.31 9.91 1.62
C GLU A 119 -11.86 9.80 0.16
N ASP A 120 -11.91 10.88 -0.61
CA ASP A 120 -11.54 10.85 -2.03
C ASP A 120 -10.05 10.58 -2.25
N TRP A 121 -9.19 11.10 -1.37
CA TRP A 121 -7.76 10.76 -1.37
C TRP A 121 -7.53 9.29 -1.06
N LEU A 122 -8.15 8.78 0.01
CA LEU A 122 -7.99 7.39 0.44
C LEU A 122 -8.53 6.40 -0.61
N LYS A 123 -9.64 6.74 -1.29
CA LYS A 123 -10.16 5.96 -2.44
C LYS A 123 -9.12 5.82 -3.54
N ARG A 124 -8.48 6.93 -3.93
CA ARG A 124 -7.44 6.93 -4.96
C ARG A 124 -6.20 6.18 -4.49
N LEU A 125 -5.75 6.42 -3.26
CA LEU A 125 -4.59 5.76 -2.68
C LEU A 125 -4.77 4.22 -2.66
N VAL A 126 -5.93 3.73 -2.23
CA VAL A 126 -6.26 2.29 -2.25
C VAL A 126 -6.42 1.76 -3.68
N MET A 127 -7.06 2.50 -4.57
CA MET A 127 -7.21 2.09 -5.97
C MET A 127 -5.86 1.88 -6.66
N TRP A 128 -4.92 2.80 -6.41
CA TRP A 128 -3.64 2.84 -7.11
C TRP A 128 -2.49 2.19 -6.33
N HIS A 129 -2.75 1.55 -5.19
CA HIS A 129 -1.68 1.08 -4.30
C HIS A 129 -0.72 0.08 -4.96
N ALA A 130 -1.22 -0.74 -5.89
CA ALA A 130 -0.43 -1.70 -6.67
C ALA A 130 0.26 -1.08 -7.91
N LEU A 131 -0.06 0.17 -8.29
CA LEU A 131 0.52 0.81 -9.48
C LEU A 131 2.06 0.87 -9.45
N PRO A 132 2.73 1.25 -8.33
CA PRO A 132 4.18 1.26 -8.30
C PRO A 132 4.80 -0.12 -8.49
N HIS A 133 4.13 -1.18 -8.01
CA HIS A 133 4.58 -2.56 -8.21
C HIS A 133 4.68 -2.88 -9.71
N ASP A 134 3.61 -2.60 -10.45
CA ASP A 134 3.50 -2.94 -11.88
C ASP A 134 4.50 -2.13 -12.71
N LEU A 135 4.58 -0.82 -12.46
CA LEU A 135 5.49 0.04 -13.18
C LEU A 135 6.96 -0.30 -12.91
N ILE A 136 7.34 -0.64 -11.68
CA ILE A 136 8.72 -1.09 -11.36
C ILE A 136 9.02 -2.42 -12.02
N THR A 137 8.07 -3.36 -12.01
CA THR A 137 8.23 -4.66 -12.67
C THR A 137 8.48 -4.48 -14.17
N LEU A 138 7.71 -3.61 -14.83
CA LEU A 138 7.90 -3.27 -16.24
C LEU A 138 9.24 -2.59 -16.48
N ALA A 139 9.64 -1.64 -15.62
CA ALA A 139 10.90 -0.92 -15.76
C ALA A 139 12.12 -1.84 -15.59
N MET A 140 12.09 -2.78 -14.65
CA MET A 140 13.13 -3.80 -14.46
C MET A 140 13.21 -4.73 -15.69
N ALA A 141 12.06 -5.21 -16.18
CA ALA A 141 12.02 -6.09 -17.34
C ALA A 141 12.56 -5.43 -18.62
N ARG A 142 12.30 -4.12 -18.80
CA ARG A 142 12.73 -3.34 -19.96
C ARG A 142 14.09 -2.66 -19.79
N LYS A 143 14.66 -2.66 -18.58
CA LYS A 143 15.84 -1.87 -18.20
C LYS A 143 15.63 -0.36 -18.42
N GLU A 144 14.42 0.13 -18.14
CA GLU A 144 13.97 1.53 -18.34
C GLU A 144 13.58 2.20 -17.01
N GLU A 145 14.44 2.14 -15.98
CA GLU A 145 14.12 2.66 -14.63
C GLU A 145 13.64 4.11 -14.63
N ASP A 146 14.29 5.00 -15.38
CA ASP A 146 13.95 6.43 -15.35
C ASP A 146 12.57 6.74 -15.94
N LYS A 147 11.99 5.80 -16.71
CA LYS A 147 10.65 5.92 -17.26
C LYS A 147 9.57 5.66 -16.21
N PHE A 148 9.83 4.76 -15.26
CA PHE A 148 8.90 4.42 -14.17
C PHE A 148 8.43 5.68 -13.42
N LEU A 149 9.37 6.52 -12.97
CA LEU A 149 9.00 7.68 -12.15
C LEU A 149 8.17 8.68 -12.97
N LYS A 150 8.54 8.87 -14.24
CA LYS A 150 7.81 9.78 -15.13
C LYS A 150 6.36 9.31 -15.31
N GLU A 151 6.13 8.02 -15.52
CA GLU A 151 4.80 7.45 -15.66
C GLU A 151 4.00 7.57 -14.35
N LEU A 152 4.62 7.26 -13.20
CA LEU A 152 3.96 7.39 -11.89
C LEU A 152 3.53 8.83 -11.61
N VAL A 153 4.41 9.82 -11.85
CA VAL A 153 4.11 11.24 -11.66
C VAL A 153 3.09 11.74 -12.66
N GLN A 154 3.04 11.21 -13.89
CA GLN A 154 2.01 11.56 -14.87
C GLN A 154 0.62 11.04 -14.47
N ILE A 155 0.54 9.82 -13.95
CA ILE A 155 -0.72 9.20 -13.54
C ILE A 155 -1.23 9.80 -12.22
N ALA A 156 -0.31 10.06 -11.29
CA ALA A 156 -0.63 10.40 -9.91
C ALA A 156 0.31 11.50 -9.37
N PRO A 157 0.31 12.71 -9.96
CA PRO A 157 1.30 13.75 -9.65
C PRO A 157 1.29 14.17 -8.18
N ASP A 158 0.08 14.35 -7.63
CA ASP A 158 -0.16 14.78 -6.26
C ASP A 158 0.12 13.71 -5.21
N MET A 159 0.08 12.42 -5.56
CA MET A 159 0.21 11.30 -4.62
C MET A 159 1.36 10.33 -4.93
N SER A 160 2.25 10.68 -5.86
CA SER A 160 3.40 9.84 -6.25
C SER A 160 4.28 9.44 -5.05
N ILE A 161 4.51 10.36 -4.11
CA ILE A 161 5.26 10.08 -2.87
C ILE A 161 4.47 9.11 -1.97
N ASP A 162 3.17 9.28 -1.81
CA ASP A 162 2.32 8.42 -0.97
C ASP A 162 2.33 7.00 -1.51
N LEU A 163 2.16 6.85 -2.83
CA LEU A 163 2.18 5.56 -3.50
C LEU A 163 3.55 4.87 -3.35
N LEU A 164 4.66 5.60 -3.51
CA LEU A 164 6.00 5.03 -3.32
C LEU A 164 6.27 4.62 -1.88
N VAL A 165 5.88 5.45 -0.90
CA VAL A 165 6.03 5.14 0.53
C VAL A 165 5.17 3.93 0.90
N PHE A 166 3.94 3.90 0.41
CA PHE A 166 3.02 2.80 0.67
C PHE A 166 3.51 1.50 0.05
N TYR A 167 3.90 1.50 -1.22
CA TYR A 167 4.49 0.35 -1.89
C TYR A 167 5.75 -0.15 -1.18
N TYR A 168 6.60 0.75 -0.65
CA TYR A 168 7.76 0.32 0.12
C TYR A 168 7.35 -0.39 1.42
N ALA A 169 6.35 0.15 2.13
CA ALA A 169 5.80 -0.51 3.32
C ALA A 169 5.20 -1.88 2.99
N ASP A 170 4.50 -1.97 1.87
CA ASP A 170 3.87 -3.18 1.36
C ASP A 170 4.92 -4.27 1.05
N MET A 171 5.97 -3.88 0.32
CA MET A 171 7.12 -4.73 0.02
C MET A 171 7.84 -5.22 1.28
N ILE A 172 8.05 -4.36 2.29
CA ILE A 172 8.60 -4.75 3.60
C ILE A 172 7.71 -5.78 4.31
N GLY A 173 6.39 -5.63 4.18
CA GLY A 173 5.39 -6.53 4.75
C GLY A 173 5.17 -7.83 3.96
N SER A 174 5.82 -7.99 2.81
CA SER A 174 5.74 -9.20 1.97
C SER A 174 6.77 -10.26 2.37
N ASP A 175 6.69 -11.45 1.79
CA ASP A 175 7.74 -12.48 1.92
C ASP A 175 8.88 -12.31 0.90
N LEU A 176 8.84 -11.27 0.05
CA LEU A 176 9.77 -11.09 -1.07
C LEU A 176 11.24 -11.12 -0.65
N LEU A 177 11.61 -10.47 0.47
CA LEU A 177 12.99 -10.49 0.97
C LEU A 177 13.50 -11.91 1.24
N LYS A 178 12.62 -12.79 1.73
CA LYS A 178 12.97 -14.18 2.07
C LYS A 178 12.94 -15.09 0.84
N LEU A 179 12.03 -14.84 -0.09
CA LEU A 179 11.80 -15.68 -1.28
C LEU A 179 12.76 -15.32 -2.42
N ASN A 180 13.01 -14.02 -2.64
CA ASN A 180 13.87 -13.51 -3.69
C ASN A 180 14.60 -12.23 -3.25
N ARG A 181 15.65 -12.41 -2.43
CA ARG A 181 16.45 -11.29 -1.89
C ARG A 181 17.03 -10.39 -2.99
N LYS A 182 17.44 -10.95 -4.12
CA LYS A 182 18.01 -10.16 -5.23
C LYS A 182 16.98 -9.17 -5.77
N GLU A 183 15.79 -9.66 -6.08
CA GLU A 183 14.68 -8.81 -6.56
C GLU A 183 14.27 -7.77 -5.51
N TYR A 184 14.17 -8.17 -4.24
CA TYR A 184 13.87 -7.24 -3.15
C TYR A 184 14.86 -6.06 -3.13
N LEU A 185 16.17 -6.35 -3.13
CA LEU A 185 17.21 -5.31 -3.05
C LEU A 185 17.23 -4.41 -4.30
N GLU A 186 16.91 -4.97 -5.46
CA GLU A 186 16.81 -4.20 -6.70
C GLU A 186 15.63 -3.23 -6.66
N ARG A 187 14.44 -3.70 -6.23
CA ARG A 187 13.26 -2.85 -6.03
C ARG A 187 13.50 -1.78 -4.97
N GLU A 188 14.09 -2.15 -3.84
CA GLU A 188 14.44 -1.21 -2.77
C GLU A 188 15.37 -0.09 -3.26
N ARG A 189 16.40 -0.42 -4.06
CA ARG A 189 17.29 0.58 -4.67
C ARG A 189 16.51 1.55 -5.56
N ILE A 190 15.61 1.04 -6.41
CA ILE A 190 14.78 1.84 -7.32
C ILE A 190 13.88 2.80 -6.52
N ILE A 191 13.18 2.29 -5.51
CA ILE A 191 12.30 3.09 -4.63
C ILE A 191 13.10 4.20 -3.95
N LEU A 192 14.22 3.86 -3.30
CA LEU A 192 15.03 4.83 -2.56
C LEU A 192 15.60 5.92 -3.46
N LYS A 193 16.07 5.56 -4.67
CA LYS A 193 16.51 6.52 -5.70
C LYS A 193 15.43 7.58 -5.96
N TYR A 194 14.16 7.17 -6.07
CA TYR A 194 13.07 8.09 -6.40
C TYR A 194 12.48 8.83 -5.20
N LEU A 195 12.42 8.21 -4.02
CA LEU A 195 12.04 8.90 -2.79
C LEU A 195 13.03 10.01 -2.41
N THR A 196 14.30 9.87 -2.76
CA THR A 196 15.29 10.95 -2.63
C THR A 196 15.00 12.06 -3.63
N LYS A 197 14.90 11.75 -4.94
CA LYS A 197 14.62 12.74 -5.99
C LYS A 197 13.34 13.55 -5.73
N LEU A 198 12.25 12.88 -5.36
CA LEU A 198 10.97 13.55 -5.08
C LEU A 198 11.01 14.35 -3.76
N GLY A 199 11.79 13.90 -2.79
CA GLY A 199 11.96 14.60 -1.51
C GLY A 199 12.84 15.85 -1.58
N GLU A 200 13.66 15.99 -2.62
CA GLU A 200 14.49 17.18 -2.89
C GLU A 200 13.75 18.23 -3.75
N SER A 201 12.60 17.86 -4.34
CA SER A 201 11.85 18.68 -5.30
C SER A 201 10.68 19.47 -4.68
N GLY A 202 10.51 19.44 -3.36
CA GLY A 202 9.48 20.18 -2.61
C GLY A 202 10.03 20.80 -1.34
#